data_AF-A0A3N0A6U1-F1
#
_entry.id   AF-A0A3N0A6U1-F1
#
_cell.length_a   1.000
_cell.length_b   1.000
_cell.length_c   1.000
_cell.angle_alpha   90.00
_cell.angle_beta   90.00
_cell.angle_gamma   90.00
#
_symmetry.space_group_name_H-M   'P 1'
#
loop_
_entity.id
_entity.type
_entity.pdbx_description
1 polymer ?
#
loop_
_entity_poly.entity_id
_entity_poly.type
_entity_poly.pdbx_seq_one_letter_code
_entity_poly.pdbx_strand_id
1 'polypeptide(L)'
;MLPDRCSVTEGKKQCVSPPEFVVSVTADGDEYMVGVTCNAHKKIVAGKMTILQKEGKIHAGTVSFSPVKAVGTDCIHADADDFVRIDTQLP
;
A
#
# COMPACT_ATOMS: atom_id res chain seq x y z
N MET A 1 7.45 -3.68 -1.11
CA MET A 1 6.79 -4.02 -2.38
C MET A 1 5.28 -4.04 -2.15
N LEU A 2 4.49 -3.51 -3.09
CA LEU A 2 3.04 -3.64 -3.07
C LEU A 2 2.66 -5.07 -3.49
N PRO A 3 1.55 -5.63 -2.99
CA PRO A 3 1.12 -6.97 -3.36
C PRO A 3 0.69 -7.02 -4.84
N ASP A 4 0.92 -8.17 -5.49
CA ASP A 4 0.52 -8.40 -6.89
C ASP A 4 -0.99 -8.47 -7.12
N ARG A 5 -1.79 -8.50 -6.05
CA ARG A 5 -3.24 -8.72 -6.11
C ARG A 5 -4.02 -7.74 -5.24
N CYS A 6 -5.19 -7.37 -5.72
CA CYS A 6 -6.19 -6.63 -4.97
C CYS A 6 -6.59 -7.34 -3.66
N SER A 7 -6.93 -6.56 -2.63
CA SER A 7 -7.27 -7.07 -1.29
C SER A 7 -8.68 -7.66 -1.18
N VAL A 8 -9.45 -7.71 -2.28
CA VAL A 8 -10.85 -8.13 -2.27
C VAL A 8 -10.99 -9.62 -2.59
N THR A 9 -11.84 -10.29 -1.80
CA THR A 9 -12.22 -11.69 -1.98
C THR A 9 -13.73 -11.78 -2.22
N GLU A 10 -14.14 -12.34 -3.35
CA GLU A 10 -15.54 -12.58 -3.72
C GLU A 10 -15.79 -14.08 -3.85
N GLY A 11 -16.79 -14.61 -3.15
CA GLY A 11 -17.18 -16.02 -3.28
C GLY A 11 -16.03 -17.02 -3.04
N LYS A 12 -15.09 -16.70 -2.13
CA LYS A 12 -13.85 -17.45 -1.83
C LYS A 12 -12.74 -17.37 -2.88
N LYS A 13 -12.91 -16.59 -3.95
CA LYS A 13 -11.84 -16.29 -4.92
C LYS A 13 -11.27 -14.91 -4.64
N GLN A 14 -9.96 -14.86 -4.41
CA GLN A 14 -9.25 -13.60 -4.33
C GLN A 14 -9.21 -12.97 -5.73
N CYS A 15 -9.43 -11.67 -5.80
CA CYS A 15 -9.25 -10.92 -7.03
C CYS A 15 -7.80 -11.11 -7.54
N VAL A 16 -7.67 -11.42 -8.83
CA VAL A 16 -6.36 -11.62 -9.49
C VAL A 16 -5.82 -10.34 -10.14
N SER A 17 -6.61 -9.27 -10.15
CA SER A 17 -6.18 -8.00 -10.73
C SER A 17 -5.12 -7.33 -9.85
N PRO A 18 -4.10 -6.72 -10.46
CA PRO A 18 -3.13 -5.91 -9.72
C PRO A 18 -3.82 -4.70 -9.09
N PRO A 19 -3.33 -4.23 -7.94
CA PRO A 19 -3.86 -3.03 -7.30
C PRO A 19 -3.48 -1.77 -8.09
N GLU A 20 -4.45 -0.89 -8.26
CA GLU A 20 -4.28 0.40 -8.93
C GLU A 20 -4.39 1.57 -7.95
N PHE A 21 -4.98 1.33 -6.77
CA PHE A 21 -5.23 2.34 -5.75
C PHE A 21 -4.83 1.82 -4.37
N VAL A 22 -4.16 2.69 -3.60
CA VAL A 22 -4.06 2.59 -2.15
C VAL A 22 -5.32 3.16 -1.54
N VAL A 23 -5.83 2.47 -0.52
CA VAL A 23 -6.97 2.89 0.28
C VAL A 23 -6.48 3.29 1.65
N SER A 24 -6.74 4.52 2.02
CA SER A 24 -6.41 5.08 3.32
C SER A 24 -7.63 5.73 3.96
N VAL A 25 -7.58 5.88 5.28
CA VAL A 25 -8.56 6.63 6.06
C VAL A 25 -7.83 7.81 6.68
N THR A 26 -8.29 9.02 6.35
CA THR A 26 -7.80 10.25 6.97
C THR A 26 -8.69 10.58 8.17
N ALA A 27 -8.10 10.67 9.35
CA ALA A 27 -8.76 10.99 10.61
C ALA A 27 -7.83 11.79 11.52
N ASP A 28 -8.37 12.82 12.17
CA ASP A 28 -7.64 13.65 13.17
C ASP A 28 -6.32 14.27 12.68
N GLY A 29 -6.19 14.48 11.37
CA GLY A 29 -4.98 15.04 10.74
C GLY A 29 -3.94 13.99 10.33
N ASP A 30 -4.17 12.72 10.66
CA ASP A 30 -3.35 11.59 10.26
C ASP A 30 -4.00 10.80 9.12
N GLU A 31 -3.18 10.06 8.38
CA GLU A 31 -3.62 9.15 7.33
C GLU A 31 -3.19 7.71 7.63
N TYR A 32 -4.17 6.82 7.71
CA TYR A 32 -3.99 5.41 8.01
C TYR A 32 -4.20 4.58 6.75
N MET A 33 -3.13 3.96 6.23
CA MET A 33 -3.25 3.04 5.11
C MET A 33 -3.97 1.76 5.57
N VAL A 34 -5.06 1.40 4.89
CA VAL A 34 -5.89 0.24 5.23
C VAL A 34 -5.74 -0.90 4.24
N GLY A 35 -5.43 -0.61 2.97
CA GLY A 35 -5.19 -1.66 1.99
C GLY A 35 -5.06 -1.16 0.56
N VAL A 36 -5.20 -2.08 -0.39
CA VAL A 36 -5.08 -1.79 -1.82
C VAL A 36 -6.21 -2.42 -2.64
N THR A 37 -6.64 -1.75 -3.70
CA THR A 37 -7.73 -2.19 -4.57
C THR A 37 -7.43 -1.95 -6.05
N CYS A 38 -8.02 -2.76 -6.92
CA CYS A 38 -8.12 -2.45 -8.34
C CYS A 38 -9.31 -1.50 -8.61
N ASN A 39 -9.38 -0.94 -9.82
CA ASN A 39 -10.45 -0.01 -10.23
C ASN A 39 -11.84 -0.64 -10.14
N ALA A 40 -11.97 -1.88 -10.59
CA ALA A 40 -13.24 -2.62 -10.60
C ALA A 40 -13.85 -2.76 -9.19
N HIS A 41 -13.00 -2.99 -8.18
CA HIS A 41 -13.44 -3.18 -6.80
C HIS A 41 -13.52 -1.91 -5.97
N LYS A 42 -13.18 -0.73 -6.52
CA LYS A 42 -13.15 0.54 -5.80
C LYS A 42 -14.46 0.87 -5.08
N LYS A 43 -15.60 0.70 -5.77
CA LYS A 43 -16.93 0.98 -5.20
C LYS A 43 -17.30 0.03 -4.06
N ILE A 44 -16.94 -1.25 -4.21
CA ILE A 44 -17.20 -2.29 -3.21
C ILE A 44 -16.36 -2.03 -1.96
N VAL A 45 -15.07 -1.68 -2.13
CA VAL A 45 -14.18 -1.33 -1.02
C VAL A 45 -14.66 -0.08 -0.31
N ALA A 46 -15.06 0.98 -1.04
CA ALA A 46 -15.60 2.19 -0.43
C ALA A 46 -16.84 1.91 0.44
N GLY A 47 -17.79 1.10 -0.06
CA GLY A 47 -18.96 0.69 0.71
C GLY A 47 -18.58 -0.11 1.96
N LYS A 48 -17.63 -1.05 1.81
CA LYS A 48 -17.16 -1.89 2.93
C LYS A 48 -16.41 -1.09 3.98
N MET A 49 -15.63 -0.08 3.58
CA MET A 49 -14.95 0.84 4.49
C MET A 49 -15.96 1.59 5.37
N THR A 50 -17.03 2.13 4.77
CA THR A 50 -18.10 2.80 5.51
C THR A 50 -18.76 1.87 6.55
N ILE A 51 -18.97 0.60 6.20
CA ILE A 51 -19.54 -0.39 7.13
C ILE A 51 -18.56 -0.67 8.27
N LEU A 52 -17.28 -0.91 7.97
CA LEU A 52 -16.25 -1.19 8.96
C LEU A 52 -16.04 -0.01 9.93
N GLN A 53 -16.16 1.23 9.45
CA GLN A 53 -16.14 2.43 10.31
C GLN A 53 -17.33 2.44 11.27
N LYS A 54 -18.54 2.14 10.76
CA LYS A 54 -19.75 2.06 11.59
C LYS A 54 -19.69 0.94 12.63
N GLU A 55 -19.06 -0.18 12.30
CA GLU A 55 -18.82 -1.29 13.22
C GLU A 55 -17.67 -1.00 14.21
N GLY A 56 -16.96 0.12 14.10
CA GLY A 56 -15.83 0.47 14.95
C GLY A 56 -14.57 -0.39 14.73
N LYS A 57 -14.49 -1.11 13.60
CA LYS A 57 -13.36 -1.97 13.25
C LYS A 57 -12.18 -1.21 12.64
N ILE A 58 -12.46 -0.04 12.06
CA ILE A 58 -11.46 0.89 11.53
C ILE A 58 -11.82 2.31 12.00
N HIS A 59 -10.81 3.20 12.04
CA HIS A 59 -11.02 4.58 12.48
C HIS A 59 -12.10 5.29 11.66
N ALA A 60 -12.97 6.05 12.32
CA ALA A 60 -13.95 6.88 11.64
C ALA A 60 -13.24 8.06 10.98
N GLY A 61 -13.47 8.28 9.69
CA GLY A 61 -12.74 9.30 8.93
C GLY A 61 -13.10 9.27 7.45
N THR A 62 -12.41 10.09 6.66
CA THR A 62 -12.63 10.14 5.21
C THR A 62 -11.85 9.04 4.51
N VAL A 63 -12.53 8.22 3.72
CA VAL A 63 -11.87 7.19 2.89
C VAL A 63 -11.28 7.84 1.64
N SER A 64 -9.97 7.76 1.51
CA SER A 64 -9.18 8.31 0.41
C SER A 64 -8.68 7.18 -0.50
N PHE A 65 -8.64 7.44 -1.81
CA PHE A 65 -8.12 6.51 -2.82
C PHE A 65 -7.02 7.19 -3.62
N SER A 66 -5.78 6.77 -3.39
CA SER A 66 -4.60 7.32 -4.03
C SER A 66 -4.07 6.37 -5.11
N PRO A 67 -3.88 6.82 -6.36
CA PRO A 67 -3.38 5.95 -7.43
C PRO A 67 -1.97 5.47 -7.10
N VAL A 68 -1.73 4.18 -7.33
CA VAL A 68 -0.41 3.56 -7.19
C VAL A 68 0.43 3.94 -8.40
N LYS A 69 1.64 4.44 -8.17
CA LYS A 69 2.67 4.60 -9.20
C LYS A 69 3.85 3.70 -8.87
N ALA A 70 4.19 2.81 -9.80
CA ALA A 70 5.40 2.02 -9.66
C ALA A 70 6.62 2.94 -9.79
N VAL A 71 7.47 2.94 -8.76
CA VAL A 71 8.77 3.62 -8.77
C VAL A 71 9.83 2.52 -8.63
N GLY A 72 10.64 2.35 -9.66
CA GLY A 72 11.83 1.50 -9.58
C GLY A 72 12.89 2.23 -8.78
N THR A 73 13.27 1.66 -7.64
CA THR A 73 14.40 2.13 -6.85
C THR A 73 15.52 1.13 -7.01
N ASP A 74 16.74 1.61 -7.27
CA ASP A 74 17.94 0.78 -7.22
C ASP A 74 18.23 0.50 -5.74
N CYS A 75 17.53 -0.50 -5.19
CA CYS A 75 17.67 -0.89 -3.79
C CYS A 75 19.04 -1.57 -3.62
N ILE A 76 20.05 -0.79 -3.26
CA ILE A 76 21.38 -1.31 -2.94
C ILE A 76 21.32 -1.90 -1.53
N HIS A 77 21.59 -3.19 -1.41
CA HIS A 77 21.74 -3.85 -0.13
C HIS A 77 23.17 -3.56 0.33
N ALA A 78 23.34 -2.55 1.20
CA ALA A 78 24.65 -2.20 1.78
C ALA A 78 25.12 -3.29 2.76
N ASP A 79 25.45 -4.47 2.23
CA ASP A 79 26.19 -5.50 2.93
C ASP A 79 27.66 -5.09 3.05
N ALA A 80 28.38 -5.65 4.02
CA ALA A 80 29.79 -5.36 4.23
C ALA A 80 30.66 -5.62 2.97
N ASP A 81 30.21 -6.49 2.07
CA ASP A 81 30.85 -6.81 0.79
C ASP A 81 30.63 -5.73 -0.31
N ASP A 82 29.60 -4.89 -0.18
CA ASP A 82 29.24 -3.84 -1.17
C ASP A 82 30.07 -2.54 -0.96
N PHE A 83 30.81 -2.45 0.15
CA PHE A 83 31.69 -1.31 0.42
C PHE A 83 33.02 -1.44 -0.33
N VAL A 84 33.22 -0.61 -1.34
CA VAL A 84 34.55 -0.42 -1.94
C VAL A 84 35.46 0.24 -0.89
N ARG A 85 36.48 -0.48 -0.40
CA ARG A 85 37.54 0.10 0.42
C ARG A 85 38.42 0.97 -0.47
N ILE A 86 38.26 2.30 -0.34
CA ILE A 86 39.20 3.24 -0.94
C ILE A 86 40.37 3.35 0.03
N ASP A 87 41.45 2.61 -0.24
CA ASP A 87 42.74 2.81 0.42
C ASP A 87 43.23 4.22 0.05
N THR A 88 42.93 5.16 0.93
CA THR A 88 43.49 6.50 0.85
C THR A 88 44.89 6.37 1.43
N GLN A 89 45.88 6.06 0.60
CA GLN A 89 47.28 6.18 0.98
C GLN A 89 47.53 7.66 1.28
N LEU A 90 47.40 8.04 2.55
CA LEU A 90 47.79 9.35 3.03
C LEU A 90 49.32 9.43 2.92
N PRO A 91 49.87 10.50 2.31
CA PRO A 91 51.31 10.68 2.11
C PRO A 91 52.10 10.77 3.41
#